data_AF-A0A350I8L0-F1
#
_entry.id   AF-A0A350I8L0-F1
#
_cell.length_a   1.000
_cell.length_b   1.000
_cell.length_c   1.000
_cell.angle_alpha   90.00
_cell.angle_beta   90.00
_cell.angle_gamma   90.00
#
_symmetry.space_group_name_H-M   'P 1'
#
loop_
_entity.id
_entity.type
_entity.pdbx_description
1 polymer ?
#
loop_
_entity_poly.entity_id
_entity_poly.type
_entity_poly.pdbx_seq_one_letter_code
_entity_poly.pdbx_strand_id
1 'polypeptide(L)' 'MSYYSKNECYADVFMALTTGIVEESELYLLRQYYEDTEQYECCQGLVEAYIDYKKEIEDVTEDKRVSRD' A
#
# COMPACT_ATOMS: atom_id res chain seq x y z
N MET A 1 21.71 -10.29 -3.42
CA MET A 1 20.28 -10.02 -3.68
C MET A 1 19.60 -9.99 -2.33
N SER A 2 18.98 -8.87 -1.96
CA SER A 2 18.11 -8.83 -0.79
C SER A 2 16.78 -9.40 -1.24
N TYR A 3 16.40 -10.57 -0.72
CA TYR A 3 15.07 -11.13 -0.94
C TYR A 3 14.20 -10.57 0.17
N TYR A 4 13.40 -9.56 -0.15
CA TYR A 4 12.40 -9.05 0.78
C TYR A 4 11.26 -10.06 0.87
N SER A 5 10.80 -10.30 2.08
CA SER A 5 9.57 -11.04 2.31
C SER A 5 8.37 -10.19 1.92
N LYS A 6 7.25 -10.84 1.58
CA LYS A 6 5.97 -10.17 1.35
C LYS A 6 5.62 -9.20 2.48
N ASN A 7 5.84 -9.61 3.73
CA ASN A 7 5.45 -8.83 4.91
C ASN A 7 6.28 -7.55 5.07
N GLU A 8 7.58 -7.60 4.73
CA GLU A 8 8.44 -6.40 4.73
C GLU A 8 7.96 -5.42 3.65
N CYS A 9 7.73 -5.91 2.43
CA CYS A 9 7.24 -5.08 1.34
C CYS A 9 5.83 -4.52 1.59
N TYR A 10 4.94 -5.29 2.23
CA TYR A 10 3.65 -4.80 2.70
C TYR A 10 3.81 -3.63 3.68
N ALA A 11 4.62 -3.82 4.73
CA ALA A 11 4.78 -2.83 5.79
C ALA A 11 5.35 -1.50 5.24
N ASP A 12 6.33 -1.60 4.35
CA ASP A 12 6.95 -0.43 3.72
C ASP A 12 5.96 0.33 2.82
N VAL A 13 5.23 -0.38 1.95
CA VAL A 13 4.23 0.24 1.05
C VAL A 13 3.10 0.88 1.84
N PHE A 14 2.58 0.18 2.85
CA PHE A 14 1.49 0.66 3.67
C PHE A 14 1.89 1.92 4.45
N MET A 15 3.10 1.92 5.03
CA MET A 15 3.65 3.08 5.72
C MET A 15 3.86 4.25 4.76
N ALA A 16 4.38 4.00 3.55
CA ALA A 16 4.58 5.05 2.56
C ALA A 16 3.27 5.70 2.10
N LEU A 17 2.20 4.91 1.91
CA LEU A 17 0.86 5.41 1.56
C LEU A 17 0.24 6.22 2.71
N THR A 18 0.22 5.66 3.92
CA THR A 18 -0.41 6.31 5.10
C THR A 18 0.30 7.59 5.52
N THR A 19 1.60 7.72 5.24
CA THR A 19 2.38 8.94 5.50
C THR A 19 2.42 9.92 4.33
N GLY A 20 1.90 9.54 3.16
CA GLY A 20 1.92 10.36 1.94
C GLY A 20 3.32 10.52 1.32
N ILE A 21 4.26 9.60 1.63
CA ILE A 21 5.56 9.52 0.95
C ILE A 21 5.38 9.07 -0.50
N VAL A 22 4.40 8.21 -0.75
CA VAL A 22 4.00 7.74 -2.07
C VAL A 22 2.50 7.99 -2.24
N GLU A 23 2.12 8.56 -3.37
CA GLU A 23 0.70 8.70 -3.73
C GLU A 23 0.15 7.44 -4.40
N GLU A 24 -1.17 7.23 -4.32
CA GLU A 24 -1.86 6.15 -5.06
C GLU A 24 -1.53 6.18 -6.56
N SER A 25 -1.36 7.40 -7.11
CA SER A 25 -1.03 7.64 -8.51
C SER A 25 0.37 7.17 -8.90
N GLU A 26 1.25 6.93 -7.93
CA GLU A 26 2.66 6.55 -8.12
C GLU A 26 2.89 5.04 -7.89
N LEU A 27 1.92 4.31 -7.33
CA LEU A 27 2.05 2.87 -7.03
C LEU A 27 2.39 2.02 -8.26
N TYR A 28 1.99 2.45 -9.47
CA TYR A 28 2.34 1.73 -10.69
C TYR A 28 3.85 1.70 -10.95
N LEU A 29 4.59 2.75 -10.56
CA LEU A 29 6.04 2.81 -10.70
C LEU A 29 6.71 1.79 -9.77
N LEU A 30 6.22 1.70 -8.53
CA LEU A 30 6.75 0.76 -7.54
C LEU A 30 6.46 -0.69 -7.94
N ARG A 31 5.25 -0.95 -8.45
CA ARG A 31 4.89 -2.25 -9.01
C ARG A 31 5.78 -2.63 -10.19
N GLN A 32 6.00 -1.71 -11.13
CA GLN A 32 6.86 -1.93 -12.29
C GLN A 32 8.29 -2.28 -11.84
N TYR A 33 8.84 -1.56 -10.86
CA TYR A 33 10.16 -1.87 -10.31
C TYR A 33 10.23 -3.28 -9.72
N TYR A 34 9.22 -3.73 -8.96
CA TYR A 34 9.19 -5.09 -8.41
C TYR A 34 9.07 -6.15 -9.51
N GLU A 35 8.28 -5.91 -10.55
CA GLU A 35 8.18 -6.80 -11.71
C GLU A 35 9.50 -6.89 -12.48
N ASP A 36 10.13 -5.75 -12.78
CA ASP A 36 11.40 -5.65 -13.51
C ASP A 36 12.58 -6.27 -12.74
N THR A 37 12.48 -6.33 -11.40
CA THR A 37 13.50 -6.92 -10.52
C THR A 37 13.12 -8.31 -10.00
N GLU A 38 12.05 -8.91 -10.54
CA GLU A 38 11.54 -10.24 -10.17
C GLU A 38 11.23 -10.41 -8.66
N GLN A 39 10.87 -9.32 -7.99
CA GLN A 39 10.48 -9.29 -6.57
C GLN A 39 8.99 -9.60 -6.38
N TYR A 40 8.56 -10.79 -6.80
CA TYR A 40 7.14 -11.16 -6.83
C TYR A 40 6.44 -11.12 -5.45
N GLU A 41 7.17 -11.43 -4.37
CA GLU A 41 6.66 -11.28 -2.99
C GLU A 41 6.29 -9.82 -2.68
N CYS A 42 7.04 -8.86 -3.22
CA CYS A 42 6.76 -7.43 -3.05
C CYS A 42 5.61 -6.95 -3.93
N CYS A 43 5.40 -7.55 -5.11
CA CYS A 43 4.18 -7.34 -5.87
C CYS A 43 2.95 -7.75 -5.06
N GLN A 44 2.99 -8.89 -4.36
CA GLN A 44 1.89 -9.32 -3.50
C GLN A 44 1.73 -8.41 -2.28
N GLY A 45 2.83 -8.05 -1.62
CA GLY A 45 2.81 -7.12 -0.48
C GLY A 45 2.22 -5.76 -0.84
N LEU A 46 2.54 -5.22 -2.01
CA LEU A 46 1.98 -3.97 -2.53
C LEU A 46 0.46 -4.04 -2.71
N VAL A 47 -0.05 -5.12 -3.30
CA VAL A 47 -1.49 -5.31 -3.52
C VAL A 47 -2.24 -5.39 -2.18
N GLU A 48 -1.72 -6.18 -1.24
CA GLU A 48 -2.32 -6.30 0.10
C GLU A 48 -2.31 -4.94 0.83
N ALA A 49 -1.20 -4.21 0.79
CA ALA A 49 -1.07 -2.90 1.42
C ALA A 49 -2.04 -1.87 0.84
N TYR A 50 -2.19 -1.83 -0.48
CA TYR A 50 -3.14 -0.92 -1.13
C TYR A 50 -4.58 -1.22 -0.74
N ILE A 51 -4.98 -2.51 -0.71
CA ILE A 51 -6.33 -2.91 -0.30
C ILE A 51 -6.64 -2.44 1.12
N ASP A 52 -5.73 -2.67 2.06
CA ASP A 52 -5.95 -2.28 3.46
C ASP A 52 -5.92 -0.76 3.63
N TYR A 53 -5.06 -0.04 2.90
CA TYR A 53 -5.05 1.41 2.90
C TYR A 53 -6.39 2.00 2.43
N LYS A 54 -7.01 1.44 1.38
CA LYS A 54 -8.35 1.88 0.94
C LYS A 54 -9.41 1.64 2.01
N LYS A 55 -9.38 0.50 2.70
CA LYS A 55 -10.32 0.20 3.80
C LYS A 55 -10.19 1.24 4.93
N GLU A 56 -8.96 1.57 5.34
CA GLU A 56 -8.76 2.57 6.40
C GLU A 56 -9.28 3.96 6.00
N ILE A 57 -9.09 4.36 4.74
CA ILE A 57 -9.66 5.63 4.25
C ILE A 57 -11.20 5.57 4.25
N GLU A 58 -11.78 4.48 3.78
CA GLU A 58 -13.24 4.30 3.76
C GLU A 58 -13.82 4.38 5.17
N ASP A 59 -13.25 3.64 6.13
CA ASP A 59 -13.67 3.66 7.54
C ASP A 59 -13.59 5.08 8.14
N VAL A 60 -12.49 5.80 7.88
CA VAL A 60 -12.32 7.20 8.33
C VAL A 60 -13.36 8.15 7.69
N THR A 61 -13.81 7.86 6.48
CA THR A 61 -14.87 8.66 5.83
C THR A 61 -16.28 8.35 6.35
N GLU A 62 -16.55 7.12 6.78
CA GLU A 62 -17.82 6.72 7.38
C GLU A 62 -17.99 7.29 8.80
N ASP A 63 -16.95 7.25 9.64
CA ASP A 63 -16.98 7.82 11.00
C ASP A 63 -17.28 9.34 11.00
N LYS A 64 -16.82 10.06 9.97
CA LYS A 64 -17.11 11.48 9.79
C LYS A 64 -18.55 11.77 9.39
N ARG A 65 -19.29 10.80 8.83
CA ARG A 65 -20.71 10.94 8.49
C ARG A 65 -21.60 10.67 9.70
N VAL A 66 -21.27 9.68 10.53
CA VAL A 66 -22.05 9.32 11.73
C VAL A 66 -21.99 10.41 12.81
N SER A 67 -20.88 11.16 12.91
CA SER A 67 -20.74 12.25 13.89
C SER A 67 -21.47 13.56 13.53
N ARG A 68 -22.29 13.58 12.47
CA ARG A 68 -22.99 14.78 11.97
C ARG A 68 -24.53 14.71 12.05
N ASP A 69 -25.09 13.65 12.63
CA ASP A 69 -26.54 13.52 12.88
C ASP A 69 -26.93 13.83 14.34
#